data_AF-A0ABD0QDJ4-F1
#
_entry.id   AF-A0ABD0QDJ4-F1
#
_cell.length_a   1.000
_cell.length_b   1.000
_cell.length_c   1.000
_cell.angle_alpha   90.00
_cell.angle_beta   90.00
_cell.angle_gamma   90.00
#
_symmetry.space_group_name_H-M   'P 1'
#
loop_
_entity.id
_entity.type
_entity.pdbx_description
1 polymer ?
#
loop_
_entity_poly.entity_id
_entity_poly.type
_entity_poly.pdbx_seq_one_letter_code
_entity_poly.pdbx_strand_id
1 'polypeptide(L)' 'MRIYERENFGGQMYELTDDCDSFMDRYRMNDCQSCHVMDGHWLMYEQPHYRGRMIYFRPGEYRSFRDMGYSN' A
#
# COMPACT_ATOMS: atom_id res chain seq x y z
N MET A 1 7.74 0.70 4.53
CA MET A 1 6.56 1.44 4.02
C MET A 1 5.45 1.44 5.06
N ARG A 2 4.72 2.53 5.25
CA ARG A 2 3.50 2.56 6.07
C ARG A 2 2.27 2.63 5.18
N ILE A 3 1.28 1.78 5.44
CA ILE A 3 0.02 1.72 4.72
C ILE A 3 -1.13 2.09 5.65
N TYR A 4 -2.16 2.70 5.08
CA TYR A 4 -3.31 3.21 5.81
C TYR A 4 -4.59 2.80 5.11
N GLU A 5 -5.57 2.40 5.90
CA GLU A 5 -6.88 1.97 5.43
C GLU A 5 -7.63 3.09 4.69
N ARG A 6 -7.43 4.36 5.06
CA ARG A 6 -8.12 5.51 4.48
C ARG A 6 -7.14 6.49 3.82
N GLU A 7 -7.68 7.37 3.00
CA GLU A 7 -6.96 8.51 2.43
C GLU A 7 -6.39 9.43 3.52
N ASN A 8 -5.40 10.24 3.15
CA ASN A 8 -4.76 11.23 4.03
C ASN A 8 -4.20 10.64 5.34
N PHE A 9 -3.66 9.42 5.29
CA PHE A 9 -3.05 8.71 6.42
C PHE A 9 -4.01 8.41 7.58
N GLY A 10 -5.30 8.29 7.28
CA GLY A 10 -6.34 7.99 8.27
C GLY A 10 -6.63 6.48 8.42
N GLY A 11 -7.37 6.14 9.47
CA GLY A 11 -7.79 4.76 9.74
C GLY A 11 -6.68 3.90 10.37
N GLN A 12 -6.83 2.58 10.27
CA GLN A 12 -5.82 1.65 10.77
C GLN A 12 -4.53 1.77 9.96
N MET A 13 -3.39 1.73 10.66
CA MET A 13 -2.05 1.81 10.06
C MET A 13 -1.28 0.52 10.30
N TYR A 14 -0.54 0.09 9.27
CA TYR A 14 0.45 -0.98 9.38
C TYR A 14 1.79 -0.55 8.80
N GLU A 15 2.87 -0.95 9.47
CA GLU A 15 4.23 -0.72 9.00
C GLU A 15 4.79 -2.02 8.39
N LEU A 16 5.23 -1.91 7.13
CA LEU A 16 5.90 -2.97 6.38
C LEU A 16 7.40 -2.70 6.40
N THR A 17 8.15 -3.63 7.00
CA THR A 17 9.61 -3.67 6.98
C THR A 17 10.17 -4.63 5.95
N ASP A 18 9.38 -5.64 5.58
CA ASP A 18 9.75 -6.75 4.70
C ASP A 18 8.63 -7.06 3.70
N ASP A 19 8.93 -7.93 2.74
CA ASP A 19 7.99 -8.38 1.72
C ASP A 19 6.73 -9.01 2.34
N CYS A 20 5.58 -8.77 1.70
CA CYS A 20 4.28 -9.20 2.15
C CYS A 20 3.47 -9.80 1.00
N ASP A 21 3.30 -11.11 1.02
CA ASP A 21 2.59 -11.84 -0.05
C ASP A 21 1.08 -11.55 -0.06
N SER A 22 0.48 -11.23 1.09
CA SER A 22 -0.96 -11.00 1.23
C SER A 22 -1.27 -10.08 2.43
N PHE A 23 -1.81 -8.90 2.14
CA PHE A 23 -2.24 -7.95 3.19
C PHE A 23 -3.41 -8.50 4.03
N MET A 24 -4.29 -9.27 3.41
CA MET A 24 -5.44 -9.84 4.08
C MET A 24 -5.01 -10.90 5.11
N ASP A 25 -4.09 -11.79 4.74
CA ASP A 25 -3.66 -12.85 5.65
C ASP A 25 -2.82 -12.32 6.81
N ARG A 26 -1.94 -11.35 6.53
CA ARG A 26 -1.01 -10.82 7.53
C ARG A 26 -1.64 -9.74 8.42
N TYR A 27 -2.42 -8.83 7.85
CA TYR A 27 -2.92 -7.63 8.54
C TYR A 27 -4.44 -7.53 8.60
N ARG A 28 -5.16 -8.51 8.03
CA ARG A 28 -6.63 -8.48 7.89
C ARG A 28 -7.13 -7.20 7.24
N MET A 29 -6.33 -6.65 6.33
CA MET A 29 -6.60 -5.40 5.65
C MET A 29 -7.05 -5.70 4.23
N ASN A 30 -8.31 -5.36 3.93
CA ASN A 30 -8.90 -5.57 2.62
C ASN A 30 -8.59 -4.45 1.63
N ASP A 31 -8.40 -3.23 2.12
CA ASP A 31 -8.18 -2.05 1.28
C ASP A 31 -7.14 -1.11 1.90
N CYS A 32 -6.38 -0.46 1.04
CA CYS A 32 -5.38 0.54 1.38
C CYS A 32 -5.58 1.73 0.47
N GLN A 33 -5.72 2.92 1.06
CA GLN A 33 -6.03 4.12 0.29
C GLN A 33 -4.94 5.19 0.35
N SER A 34 -4.01 5.09 1.30
CA SER A 34 -2.84 5.96 1.34
C SER A 34 -1.62 5.25 1.92
N CYS A 35 -0.42 5.75 1.61
CA CYS A 35 0.83 5.21 2.15
C CYS A 35 1.92 6.27 2.30
N HIS A 36 2.87 5.98 3.18
CA HIS A 36 4.09 6.75 3.35
C HIS A 36 5.29 5.82 3.20
N VAL A 37 6.09 6.05 2.16
CA VAL A 37 7.37 5.37 1.98
C VAL A 37 8.46 6.16 2.68
N MET A 38 8.87 5.70 3.86
CA MET A 38 9.92 6.34 4.66
C MET A 38 11.29 6.25 3.98
N ASP A 39 11.62 5.07 3.45
CA ASP A 39 12.87 4.80 2.75
C ASP A 39 12.69 3.62 1.77
N GLY A 40 13.61 3.52 0.81
CA GLY A 40 13.64 2.49 -0.21
C GLY A 40 12.57 2.65 -1.29
N HIS A 41 12.49 1.64 -2.16
CA HIS A 41 11.52 1.59 -3.25
C HIS A 41 10.62 0.37 -3.06
N TRP A 42 9.32 0.56 -3.28
CA TRP A 42 8.33 -0.47 -3.03
C TRP A 42 7.52 -0.75 -4.28
N LEU A 43 7.19 -2.03 -4.48
CA LEU A 43 6.23 -2.48 -5.48
C LEU A 43 5.01 -3.03 -4.76
N MET A 44 3.84 -2.49 -5.07
CA MET A 44 2.57 -3.01 -4.59
C MET A 44 1.84 -3.67 -5.75
N TYR A 45 1.21 -4.80 -5.45
CA TYR A 45 0.44 -5.58 -6.40
C TYR A 45 -1.01 -5.61 -5.99
N GLU A 46 -1.89 -5.55 -6.98
CA GLU A 46 -3.35 -5.58 -6.80
C GLU A 46 -3.85 -6.91 -6.24
N GLN A 47 -3.22 -8.01 -6.64
CA GLN A 47 -3.58 -9.34 -6.18
C GLN A 47 -2.49 -9.92 -5.27
N PRO A 48 -2.86 -10.79 -4.32
CA PRO A 48 -1.90 -11.53 -3.51
C PRO A 48 -0.86 -12.29 -4.35
N HIS A 49 0.28 -12.57 -3.74
CA HIS A 49 1.41 -13.29 -4.34
C HIS A 49 1.98 -12.60 -5.59
N TYR A 50 2.08 -11.27 -5.55
CA TYR A 50 2.72 -10.43 -6.58
C TYR A 50 2.06 -10.52 -7.96
N ARG A 51 0.73 -10.54 -8.01
CA ARG A 51 -0.06 -10.68 -9.25
C ARG A 51 -0.90 -9.44 -9.54
N GLY A 52 -1.39 -9.36 -10.79
CA GLY A 52 -2.24 -8.26 -11.23
C GLY A 52 -1.44 -6.98 -11.53
N ARG A 53 -2.10 -5.84 -11.43
CA ARG A 53 -1.46 -4.54 -11.70
C ARG A 53 -0.41 -4.23 -10.63
N MET A 54 0.72 -3.70 -11.08
CA MET A 54 1.82 -3.27 -10.23
C MET A 54 1.84 -1.74 -10.14
N ILE A 55 2.04 -1.22 -8.93
CA ILE A 55 2.37 0.19 -8.69
C ILE A 55 3.75 0.27 -8.06
N TYR A 56 4.53 1.23 -8.55
CA TYR A 56 5.83 1.56 -8.00
C TYR A 56 5.78 2.82 -7.15
N PHE A 57 6.35 2.72 -5.95
CA PHE A 57 6.43 3.79 -4.98
C PHE A 57 7.90 4.15 -4.70
N ARG A 58 8.19 5.46 -4.74
CA ARG A 58 9.46 6.05 -4.31
C ARG A 58 9.33 6.56 -2.87
N PRO A 59 10.43 6.88 -2.18
CA PRO A 59 10.35 7.60 -0.91
C PRO A 59 9.47 8.86 -1.03
N GLY A 60 8.49 8.99 -0.14
CA GLY A 60 7.52 10.07 -0.18
C GLY A 60 6.14 9.73 0.41
N GLU A 61 5.28 10.75 0.38
CA GLU A 61 3.93 10.73 0.91
C GLU A 61 2.89 10.57 -0.22
N TYR A 62 2.03 9.56 -0.11
CA TYR A 62 0.97 9.27 -1.08
C TYR A 62 -0.38 9.28 -0.38
N ARG A 63 -1.08 10.41 -0.47
CA ARG A 63 -2.31 10.68 0.30
C ARG A 63 -3.57 10.02 -0.26
N SER A 64 -3.57 9.66 -1.54
CA SER A 64 -4.63 8.89 -2.18
C SER A 64 -4.04 8.01 -3.28
N PHE A 65 -4.48 6.75 -3.35
CA PHE A 65 -4.15 5.86 -4.47
C PHE A 65 -4.99 6.11 -5.71
N ARG A 66 -6.10 6.85 -5.60
CA ARG A 66 -6.94 7.22 -6.76
C ARG A 66 -6.16 8.03 -7.78
N ASP A 67 -5.32 8.95 -7.30
CA ASP A 67 -4.47 9.78 -8.16
C ASP A 67 -3.39 8.98 -8.89
N MET A 68 -3.09 7.76 -8.40
CA MET A 68 -2.15 6.83 -9.02
C MET A 68 -2.81 5.92 -10.06
N GLY A 69 -4.07 6.18 -10.37
CA GLY A 69 -4.89 5.38 -11.28
C GLY A 69 -5.39 4.08 -10.66
N TYR A 70 -5.39 3.97 -9.33
CA TYR A 70 -6.09 2.91 -8.60
C TYR A 70 -7.57 3.28 -8.47
N SER A 71 -8.27 3.21 -9.59
CA SER A 71 -9.73 3.26 -9.63
C SER A 71 -10.24 1.83 -9.55
N ASN A 72 -10.93 1.51 -8.46
CA ASN A 72 -11.71 0.27 -8.27
C ASN A 72 -12.80 0.15 -9.35
#